data_AF-K1QLI1-F1
#
_entry.id   AF-K1QLI1-F1
#
_cell.length_a   1.000
_cell.length_b   1.000
_cell.length_c   1.000
_cell.angle_alpha   90.00
_cell.angle_beta   90.00
_cell.angle_gamma   90.00
#
_symmetry.space_group_name_H-M   'P 1'
#
loop_
_entity.id
_entity.type
_entity.pdbx_description
1 polymer ?
#
loop_
_entity_poly.entity_id
_entity_poly.type
_entity_poly.pdbx_seq_one_letter_code
_entity_poly.pdbx_strand_id
1 'polypeptide(L)'
;MYLNSSDTLHTACLVSVREISPGPVCVSLYHYMEHNTTTITISKKESTTGQTTTIKEIVGSNETSWSEAMFNTTATTAWRG
;
A
#
# COMPACT_ATOMS: atom_id res chain seq x y z
N MET A 1 -33.56 -6.20 14.57
CA MET A 1 -32.98 -5.17 15.46
C MET A 1 -31.54 -5.01 14.98
N TYR A 2 -31.22 -3.84 14.43
CA TYR A 2 -29.95 -3.56 13.74
C TYR A 2 -28.78 -3.62 14.73
N LEU A 3 -27.82 -4.52 14.50
CA LEU A 3 -26.51 -4.43 15.13
C LEU A 3 -25.71 -3.44 14.29
N ASN A 4 -25.70 -2.19 14.73
CA ASN A 4 -24.73 -1.20 14.31
C ASN A 4 -23.42 -1.55 15.04
N SER A 5 -22.74 -2.61 14.60
CA SER A 5 -21.35 -2.80 14.98
C SER A 5 -20.59 -1.68 14.30
N SER A 6 -20.08 -0.73 15.09
CA SER A 6 -19.11 0.23 14.62
C SER A 6 -18.00 -0.52 13.91
N ASP A 7 -17.95 -0.45 12.58
CA ASP A 7 -16.84 -0.96 11.77
C ASP A 7 -15.59 -0.22 12.24
N THR A 8 -14.88 -0.85 13.18
CA THR A 8 -13.72 -0.25 13.81
C THR A 8 -12.58 -0.53 12.84
N LEU A 9 -12.32 0.43 11.96
CA LEU A 9 -11.21 0.38 11.02
C LEU A 9 -9.89 0.40 11.82
N HIS A 10 -9.22 -0.74 11.88
CA HIS A 10 -7.89 -0.87 12.45
C HIS A 10 -6.85 -0.80 11.34
N THR A 11 -6.00 0.22 11.39
CA THR A 11 -4.95 0.42 10.40
C THR A 11 -3.59 0.07 11.00
N ALA A 12 -2.84 -0.78 10.31
CA ALA A 12 -1.43 -1.02 10.56
C ALA A 12 -0.61 -0.53 9.37
N CYS A 13 0.58 0.03 9.61
CA CYS A 13 1.42 0.61 8.57
C CYS A 13 2.82 -0.03 8.61
N LEU A 14 3.31 -0.44 7.44
CA LEU A 14 4.70 -0.84 7.22
C LEU A 14 5.35 0.19 6.29
N VAL A 15 6.49 0.75 6.70
CA VAL A 15 7.19 1.80 5.95
C VAL A 15 8.61 1.33 5.63
N SER A 16 9.03 1.49 4.37
CA SER A 16 10.41 1.21 3.96
C SER A 16 11.38 2.11 4.73
N VAL A 17 12.48 1.51 5.21
CA VAL A 17 13.57 2.23 5.89
C VAL A 17 14.50 2.98 4.93
N ARG A 18 14.38 2.72 3.61
CA ARG A 18 15.22 3.34 2.58
C ARG A 18 14.38 3.98 1.49
N GLU A 19 14.90 5.09 0.99
CA GLU A 19 14.38 5.75 -0.20
C GLU A 19 14.70 4.93 -1.45
N ILE A 20 13.81 5.04 -2.44
CA ILE A 20 13.99 4.42 -3.74
C ILE A 20 14.74 5.41 -4.62
N SER A 21 15.71 4.93 -5.42
CA SER A 21 16.42 5.76 -6.38
C SER A 21 15.47 6.48 -7.33
N PRO A 22 15.78 7.73 -7.75
CA PRO A 22 14.99 8.45 -8.73
C PRO A 22 14.75 7.67 -10.02
N GLY A 23 13.60 7.92 -10.64
CA GLY A 23 13.25 7.38 -11.94
C GLY A 23 12.07 6.39 -11.88
N PRO A 24 11.80 5.72 -13.00
CA PRO A 24 10.73 4.72 -13.08
C PRO A 24 11.10 3.49 -12.25
N VAL A 25 10.15 3.02 -11.46
CA VAL A 25 10.29 1.88 -10.56
C VAL A 25 9.09 0.97 -10.74
N CYS A 26 9.34 -0.32 -10.90
CA CYS A 26 8.31 -1.33 -10.78
C CYS A 26 8.34 -1.90 -9.36
N VAL A 27 7.19 -1.95 -8.72
CA VAL A 27 7.02 -2.56 -7.39
C VAL A 27 6.09 -3.75 -7.54
N SER A 28 6.50 -4.89 -6.98
CA SER A 28 5.66 -6.07 -6.84
C SER A 28 5.47 -6.42 -5.36
N LEU A 29 4.27 -6.90 -5.03
CA LEU A 29 3.87 -7.34 -3.70
C LEU A 29 3.12 -8.66 -3.83
N TYR A 30 3.64 -9.71 -3.20
CA TYR A 30 2.90 -10.94 -2.95
C TYR A 30 2.11 -10.77 -1.66
N HIS A 31 0.81 -11.03 -1.71
CA HIS A 31 -0.08 -10.91 -0.57
C HIS A 31 -1.02 -12.10 -0.48
N TYR A 32 -1.44 -12.41 0.73
CA TYR A 32 -2.48 -13.37 1.05
C TYR A 32 -3.48 -12.69 1.99
N MET A 33 -4.75 -12.64 1.60
CA MET A 33 -5.82 -12.04 2.38
C MET A 33 -6.88 -13.11 2.67
N GLU A 34 -7.19 -13.30 3.95
CA GLU A 34 -8.22 -14.27 4.37
C GLU A 34 -9.62 -13.65 4.41
N HIS A 35 -9.72 -12.33 4.62
CA HIS A 35 -10.99 -11.62 4.76
C HIS A 35 -11.18 -10.59 3.65
N ASN A 36 -12.36 -10.60 3.05
CA ASN A 36 -12.78 -9.63 2.03
C ASN A 36 -13.01 -8.21 2.56
N THR A 37 -13.00 -8.04 3.88
CA THR A 37 -13.11 -6.75 4.57
C THR A 37 -11.76 -6.04 4.75
N THR A 38 -10.66 -6.69 4.37
CA THR A 38 -9.31 -6.12 4.48
C THR A 38 -8.94 -5.38 3.21
N THR A 39 -8.34 -4.20 3.35
CA THR A 39 -7.77 -3.45 2.22
C THR A 39 -6.29 -3.18 2.46
N ILE A 40 -5.46 -3.45 1.46
CA ILE A 40 -4.06 -3.06 1.44
C ILE A 40 -3.93 -1.78 0.62
N THR A 41 -3.55 -0.69 1.29
CA THR A 41 -3.28 0.59 0.64
C THR A 41 -1.78 0.77 0.50
N ILE A 42 -1.31 0.90 -0.73
CA ILE A 42 0.09 1.16 -1.05
C ILE A 42 0.23 2.64 -1.36
N SER A 43 1.12 3.28 -0.63
CA SER A 43 1.35 4.72 -0.74
C SER A 43 2.82 5.04 -0.91
N LYS A 44 3.09 6.08 -1.68
CA LYS A 44 4.42 6.69 -1.81
C LYS A 44 4.47 7.93 -0.92
N LYS A 45 5.51 8.06 -0.12
CA LYS A 45 5.84 9.29 0.61
C LYS A 45 6.94 10.04 -0.13
N GLU A 46 6.70 11.30 -0.48
CA GLU A 46 7.70 12.16 -1.09
C GLU A 46 8.62 12.75 0.00
N SER A 47 9.93 12.67 -0.19
CA SER A 47 10.89 12.96 0.88
C SER A 47 11.06 14.45 1.18
N THR A 48 10.80 15.34 0.22
CA THR A 48 10.97 16.79 0.40
C THR A 48 9.82 17.44 1.18
N THR A 49 8.59 17.08 0.82
CA THR A 49 7.33 17.63 1.31
C THR A 49 6.73 16.75 2.41
N GLY A 50 7.17 15.50 2.53
CA GLY A 50 6.57 14.50 3.40
C GLY A 50 5.19 14.03 2.95
N GLN A 51 4.71 14.50 1.78
CA GLN A 51 3.38 14.20 1.28
C GLN A 51 3.25 12.71 0.93
N THR A 52 2.17 12.09 1.41
CA THR A 52 1.82 10.71 1.10
C THR A 52 0.75 10.69 0.01
N THR A 53 0.97 9.88 -1.03
CA THR A 53 0.01 9.68 -2.13
C THR A 53 -0.25 8.19 -2.31
N THR A 54 -1.52 7.80 -2.35
CA THR A 54 -1.92 6.42 -2.66
C THR A 54 -1.60 6.11 -4.12
N ILE A 55 -0.88 5.03 -4.35
CA ILE A 55 -0.50 4.57 -5.69
C ILE A 55 -1.27 3.32 -6.11
N LYS A 56 -1.70 2.50 -5.14
CA LYS A 56 -2.49 1.30 -5.40
C LYS A 56 -3.35 0.96 -4.19
N GLU A 57 -4.54 0.46 -4.45
CA GLU A 57 -5.41 -0.15 -3.45
C GLU A 57 -5.73 -1.57 -3.90
N ILE A 58 -5.66 -2.51 -2.95
CA ILE A 58 -6.00 -3.92 -3.16
C ILE A 58 -7.08 -4.25 -2.12
N VAL A 59 -8.30 -4.47 -2.60
CA VAL A 59 -9.44 -4.84 -1.76
C VAL A 59 -9.48 -6.35 -1.64
N GLY A 60 -9.67 -6.85 -0.42
CA GLY A 60 -9.83 -8.26 -0.14
C GLY A 60 -10.96 -8.88 -0.97
N SER A 61 -10.75 -10.12 -1.39
CA SER A 61 -11.79 -10.91 -2.06
C SER A 61 -12.17 -12.11 -1.20
N ASN A 62 -13.21 -12.83 -1.58
CA ASN A 62 -13.59 -14.08 -0.92
C ASN A 62 -12.66 -15.26 -1.29
N GLU A 63 -11.70 -15.04 -2.19
CA GLU A 63 -10.77 -16.06 -2.66
C GLU A 63 -9.49 -16.02 -1.82
N THR A 64 -9.18 -17.14 -1.16
CA THR A 64 -8.01 -17.28 -0.30
C THR A 64 -6.85 -17.93 -1.06
N SER A 65 -6.06 -17.09 -1.72
CA SER A 65 -4.85 -17.53 -2.42
C SER A 65 -3.76 -16.47 -2.37
N TRP A 66 -2.51 -16.89 -2.54
CA TRP A 66 -1.41 -15.96 -2.77
C TRP A 66 -1.59 -15.28 -4.12
N SER A 67 -1.56 -13.95 -4.12
CA SER A 67 -1.70 -13.13 -5.31
C SER A 67 -0.55 -12.14 -5.43
N GLU A 68 -0.12 -11.87 -6.65
CA GLU A 68 0.86 -10.83 -6.95
C GLU A 68 0.15 -9.55 -7.41
N ALA A 69 0.52 -8.42 -6.82
CA ALA A 69 0.18 -7.10 -7.32
C ALA A 69 1.43 -6.41 -7.83
N MET A 70 1.45 -6.05 -9.10
CA MET A 70 2.53 -5.31 -9.74
C MET A 70 2.04 -3.95 -10.22
N PHE A 71 2.80 -2.89 -9.93
CA PHE A 71 2.47 -1.54 -10.36
C PHE A 71 3.74 -0.70 -10.57
N ASN A 72 3.63 0.24 -11.51
CA ASN A 72 4.70 1.17 -11.82
C ASN A 72 4.49 2.47 -11.05
N THR A 73 5.57 3.04 -10.54
CA THR A 73 5.60 4.37 -9.95
C THR A 73 6.87 5.10 -10.37
N THR A 74 6.92 6.41 -10.19
CA THR A 74 8.11 7.22 -10.48
C THR A 74 8.60 7.82 -9.17
N ALA A 75 9.82 7.50 -8.75
CA ALA A 75 10.49 8.15 -7.64
C ALA A 75 11.04 9.51 -8.11
N THR A 76 10.69 10.58 -7.41
CA THR A 76 10.88 11.96 -7.88
C THR A 76 12.06 12.68 -7.23
N THR A 77 12.62 12.15 -6.14
CA THR A 77 13.66 12.84 -5.36
C THR A 77 14.99 12.09 -5.37
N ALA A 78 16.04 12.80 -5.77
CA ALA A 78 17.42 12.33 -5.73
C ALA A 78 17.96 12.25 -4.31
N TRP A 79 18.73 11.18 -4.06
CA TRP A 79 19.55 11.01 -2.86
C TRP A 79 20.27 12.32 -2.55
N ARG A 80 19.96 12.96 -1.43
CA ARG A 80 20.85 13.97 -0.85
C ARG A 80 21.90 13.19 -0.07
N GLY A 81 23.04 12.95 -0.71
CA GLY A 81 24.27 12.52 -0.03
C GLY A 81 24.79 13.59 0.92
#